data_AF-A0A1H5BVZ3-F1
#
_entry.id   AF-A0A1H5BVZ3-F1
#
_cell.length_a   1.000
_cell.length_b   1.000
_cell.length_c   1.000
_cell.angle_alpha   90.00
_cell.angle_beta   90.00
_cell.angle_gamma   90.00
#
_symmetry.space_group_name_H-M   'P 1'
#
loop_
_entity.id
_entity.type
_entity.pdbx_description
1 polymer ?
#
loop_
_entity_poly.entity_id
_entity_poly.type
_entity_poly.pdbx_seq_one_letter_code
_entity_poly.pdbx_strand_id
1 'polypeptide(L)'
;MQHLERYLVELDSGQSGAVSRVALGLCIPPVFRALSGDVDRIWIDLALFLALLIGLRVIPAVLRKLLPFSTEAKQIWSDRRQIAKLHDSYQWQKLFWVGLGLWPYAVAGGGLRTGEWVLTAICLIGGGAGLLIWRRINAAPPAPQLKAQVLAKS
;
A
#
# COMPACT_ATOMS: atom_id res chain seq x y z
N MET A 1 -12.82 -18.91 -11.65
CA MET A 1 -12.61 -17.45 -11.53
C MET A 1 -12.61 -16.79 -12.90
N GLN A 2 -13.42 -15.74 -13.10
CA GLN A 2 -13.35 -14.90 -14.31
C GLN A 2 -12.02 -14.12 -14.33
N HIS A 3 -11.48 -13.83 -15.51
CA HIS A 3 -10.18 -13.13 -15.66
C HIS A 3 -10.13 -11.77 -14.92
N LEU A 4 -11.26 -11.05 -14.88
CA LEU A 4 -11.41 -9.79 -14.15
C LEU A 4 -11.28 -9.96 -12.64
N GLU A 5 -11.83 -11.02 -12.06
CA GLU A 5 -11.70 -11.29 -10.62
C GLU A 5 -10.27 -11.66 -10.25
N ARG A 6 -9.63 -12.50 -11.07
CA ARG A 6 -8.23 -12.87 -10.86
C ARG A 6 -7.32 -11.64 -10.94
N TYR A 7 -7.57 -10.75 -11.91
CA TYR A 7 -6.85 -9.48 -12.04
C TYR A 7 -7.09 -8.54 -10.86
N LEU A 8 -8.33 -8.38 -10.40
CA LEU A 8 -8.67 -7.55 -9.23
C LEU A 8 -8.10 -8.12 -7.92
N VAL A 9 -8.07 -9.45 -7.80
CA VAL A 9 -7.41 -10.13 -6.68
C VAL A 9 -5.90 -9.92 -6.77
N GLU A 10 -5.26 -10.06 -7.93
CA GLU A 10 -3.82 -9.77 -8.13
C GLU A 10 -3.46 -8.30 -7.85
N LEU A 11 -4.30 -7.37 -8.29
CA LEU A 11 -4.15 -5.93 -8.04
C LEU A 11 -4.22 -5.59 -6.55
N ASP A 12 -5.05 -6.30 -5.78
CA ASP A 12 -5.10 -6.15 -4.31
C ASP A 12 -3.96 -6.91 -3.60
N SER A 13 -3.38 -7.94 -4.24
CA SER A 13 -2.58 -8.99 -3.57
C SER A 13 -1.09 -9.08 -3.91
N GLY A 14 -0.63 -8.60 -5.06
CA GLY A 14 0.68 -8.95 -5.62
C GLY A 14 1.56 -7.77 -6.08
N GLN A 15 2.66 -8.08 -6.80
CA GLN A 15 3.57 -7.11 -7.44
C GLN A 15 2.81 -6.12 -8.36
N SER A 16 1.71 -6.53 -8.97
CA SER A 16 0.78 -5.67 -9.72
C SER A 16 0.08 -4.63 -8.83
N GLY A 17 -0.21 -4.97 -7.58
CA GLY A 17 -0.63 -4.02 -6.55
C GLY A 17 0.49 -3.06 -6.11
N ALA A 18 1.75 -3.46 -6.21
CA ALA A 18 2.88 -2.57 -5.98
C ALA A 18 3.06 -1.59 -7.16
N VAL A 19 2.98 -2.09 -8.40
CA VAL A 19 3.06 -1.29 -9.63
C VAL A 19 1.94 -0.24 -9.68
N SER A 20 0.70 -0.61 -9.36
CA SER A 20 -0.41 0.36 -9.31
C SER A 20 -0.24 1.41 -8.21
N ARG A 21 0.35 1.07 -7.06
CA ARG A 21 0.67 2.03 -5.99
C ARG A 21 1.84 2.95 -6.34
N VAL A 22 2.83 2.45 -7.07
CA VAL A 22 3.92 3.26 -7.65
C VAL A 22 3.35 4.21 -8.71
N ALA A 23 2.50 3.72 -9.60
CA ALA A 23 1.82 4.54 -10.61
C ALA A 23 0.95 5.62 -9.95
N LEU A 24 0.21 5.28 -8.89
CA LEU A 24 -0.53 6.26 -8.09
C LEU A 24 0.41 7.28 -7.47
N GLY A 25 1.52 6.86 -6.85
CA GLY A 25 2.54 7.75 -6.29
C GLY A 25 3.09 8.74 -7.32
N LEU A 26 3.26 8.30 -8.57
CA LEU A 26 3.73 9.13 -9.68
C LEU A 26 2.68 10.16 -10.14
N CYS A 27 1.39 9.82 -10.03
CA CYS A 27 0.28 10.70 -10.38
C CYS A 27 -0.10 11.69 -9.26
N ILE A 28 0.35 11.48 -8.02
CA ILE A 28 0.00 12.35 -6.87
C ILE A 28 0.48 13.79 -7.08
N PRO A 29 1.76 14.08 -7.38
CA PRO A 29 2.24 15.46 -7.52
C PRO A 29 1.49 16.28 -8.58
N PRO A 30 1.29 15.81 -9.83
CA PRO A 30 0.58 16.61 -10.82
C PRO A 30 -0.91 16.80 -10.47
N VAL A 31 -1.56 15.80 -9.88
CA VAL A 31 -2.97 15.91 -9.46
C VAL A 31 -3.12 16.87 -8.28
N PHE A 32 -2.22 16.81 -7.30
CA PHE A 32 -2.27 17.69 -6.13
C PHE A 32 -2.02 19.13 -6.54
N ARG A 33 -1.09 19.39 -7.46
CA ARG A 33 -0.86 20.73 -8.02
C ARG A 33 -2.05 21.23 -8.83
N ALA A 34 -2.69 20.38 -9.63
CA ALA A 34 -3.90 20.74 -10.36
C ALA A 34 -5.07 21.10 -9.42
N LEU A 35 -5.20 20.42 -8.28
CA LEU A 35 -6.29 20.64 -7.31
C LEU A 35 -6.04 21.76 -6.30
N SER A 36 -4.79 21.96 -5.87
CA SER A 36 -4.43 23.00 -4.89
C SER A 36 -4.26 24.38 -5.52
N GLY A 37 -4.10 24.44 -6.85
CA GLY A 37 -3.52 25.60 -7.51
C GLY A 37 -2.07 25.79 -7.06
N ASP A 38 -1.30 26.67 -7.68
CA ASP A 38 0.12 26.90 -7.34
C ASP A 38 0.35 27.48 -5.91
N VAL A 39 -0.59 27.35 -4.98
CA VAL A 39 -0.50 27.78 -3.58
C VAL A 39 0.25 26.75 -2.75
N ASP A 40 1.41 27.14 -2.21
CA ASP A 40 2.26 26.23 -1.41
C ASP A 40 1.74 26.14 0.02
N ARG A 41 0.83 25.19 0.25
CA ARG A 41 0.26 24.93 1.58
C ARG A 41 0.37 23.46 1.91
N ILE A 42 1.34 23.16 2.77
CA ILE A 42 1.57 21.83 3.36
C ILE A 42 0.28 21.20 3.89
N TRP A 43 -0.63 21.99 4.47
CA TRP A 43 -1.92 21.52 4.98
C TRP A 43 -2.85 20.98 3.88
N ILE A 44 -2.82 21.57 2.68
CA ILE A 44 -3.62 21.11 1.54
C ILE A 44 -3.06 19.79 1.02
N ASP A 45 -1.74 19.68 0.86
CA ASP A 45 -1.08 18.44 0.46
C ASP A 45 -1.37 17.31 1.46
N LEU A 46 -1.32 17.61 2.75
CA LEU A 46 -1.64 16.65 3.81
C LEU A 46 -3.11 16.21 3.78
N ALA A 47 -4.04 17.15 3.58
CA ALA A 47 -5.47 16.86 3.46
C ALA A 47 -5.79 16.03 2.22
N LEU A 48 -5.20 16.36 1.07
CA LEU A 48 -5.33 15.59 -0.17
C LEU A 48 -4.71 14.20 -0.01
N PHE A 49 -3.58 14.08 0.68
CA PHE A 49 -2.96 12.79 0.98
C PHE A 49 -3.83 11.93 1.89
N LEU A 50 -4.41 12.51 2.94
CA LEU A 50 -5.38 11.82 3.79
C LEU A 50 -6.62 11.38 3.00
N ALA A 51 -7.16 12.26 2.16
CA ALA A 51 -8.29 11.95 1.29
C ALA A 51 -7.96 10.79 0.33
N LEU A 52 -6.73 10.76 -0.22
CA LEU A 52 -6.25 9.66 -1.05
C LEU A 52 -6.17 8.35 -0.25
N LEU A 53 -5.61 8.37 0.97
CA LEU A 53 -5.55 7.19 1.83
C LEU A 53 -6.94 6.65 2.18
N ILE A 54 -7.89 7.55 2.45
CA ILE A 54 -9.30 7.20 2.67
C ILE A 54 -9.90 6.62 1.38
N GLY A 55 -9.68 7.26 0.23
CA GLY A 55 -10.14 6.78 -1.08
C GLY A 55 -9.63 5.37 -1.39
N LEU A 56 -8.35 5.10 -1.09
CA LEU A 56 -7.77 3.76 -1.23
C LEU A 56 -8.46 2.69 -0.39
N ARG A 57 -9.14 3.08 0.70
CA ARG A 57 -9.88 2.17 1.59
C ARG A 57 -11.34 2.06 1.17
N VAL A 58 -11.95 3.19 0.80
CA VAL A 58 -13.37 3.31 0.49
C VAL A 58 -13.68 2.75 -0.89
N ILE A 59 -12.88 3.08 -1.92
CA ILE A 59 -13.12 2.62 -3.30
C ILE A 59 -13.20 1.09 -3.37
N PRO A 60 -12.24 0.31 -2.83
CA PRO A 60 -12.35 -1.15 -2.83
C PRO A 60 -13.56 -1.65 -2.03
N ALA A 61 -13.89 -1.01 -0.91
CA ALA A 61 -15.04 -1.40 -0.09
C ALA A 61 -16.37 -1.19 -0.85
N VAL A 62 -16.49 -0.08 -1.59
CA VAL A 62 -17.64 0.23 -2.43
C VAL A 62 -17.69 -0.71 -3.64
N LEU A 63 -16.56 -0.94 -4.32
CA LEU A 63 -16.48 -1.89 -5.44
C LEU A 63 -16.97 -3.28 -5.03
N ARG A 64 -16.57 -3.76 -3.85
CA ARG A 64 -17.00 -5.05 -3.28
C ARG A 64 -18.49 -5.14 -3.00
N LYS A 65 -19.13 -4.00 -2.72
CA LYS A 65 -20.58 -3.92 -2.45
C LYS A 65 -21.38 -3.85 -3.75
N LEU A 66 -20.84 -3.22 -4.78
CA LEU A 66 -21.53 -3.00 -6.06
C LEU A 66 -21.35 -4.17 -7.04
N LEU A 67 -20.21 -4.86 -7.03
CA LEU A 67 -19.93 -5.94 -7.96
C LEU A 67 -20.27 -7.32 -7.35
N PRO A 68 -20.96 -8.20 -8.11
CA PRO A 68 -21.31 -9.54 -7.66
C PRO A 68 -20.10 -10.48 -7.76
N PHE A 69 -19.14 -10.32 -6.85
CA PHE A 69 -17.94 -11.15 -6.79
C PHE A 69 -18.23 -12.58 -6.31
N SER A 70 -17.46 -13.52 -6.86
CA SER A 70 -17.46 -14.94 -6.50
C SER A 70 -17.08 -15.17 -5.03
N THR A 71 -17.55 -16.28 -4.49
CA THR A 71 -17.30 -16.71 -3.11
C THR A 71 -15.81 -16.92 -2.84
N GLU A 72 -15.05 -17.39 -3.83
CA GLU A 72 -13.59 -17.56 -3.73
C GLU A 72 -12.87 -16.21 -3.56
N ALA A 73 -13.23 -15.19 -4.35
CA ALA A 73 -12.63 -13.84 -4.21
C ALA A 73 -12.96 -13.20 -2.86
N LYS A 74 -14.19 -13.41 -2.37
CA LYS A 74 -14.62 -12.94 -1.04
C LYS A 74 -13.86 -13.61 0.10
N GLN A 75 -13.58 -14.92 0.01
CA GLN A 75 -12.75 -15.63 0.99
C GLN A 75 -11.32 -15.08 1.05
N ILE A 76 -10.67 -14.91 -0.10
CA ILE A 76 -9.32 -14.36 -0.16
C ILE A 76 -9.26 -12.94 0.47
N TRP A 77 -10.28 -12.11 0.24
CA TRP A 77 -10.36 -10.79 0.86
C TRP A 77 -10.66 -10.83 2.36
N SER A 78 -11.47 -11.79 2.82
CA SER A 78 -11.75 -12.03 4.23
C SER A 78 -10.47 -12.37 4.99
N ASP A 79 -9.74 -13.38 4.50
CA ASP A 79 -8.52 -13.87 5.14
C ASP A 79 -7.46 -12.77 5.21
N ARG A 80 -7.33 -11.98 4.14
CA ARG A 80 -6.42 -10.83 4.11
C ARG A 80 -6.83 -9.69 5.03
N ARG A 81 -8.14 -9.47 5.21
CA ARG A 81 -8.61 -8.47 6.18
C ARG A 81 -8.31 -8.92 7.61
N GLN A 82 -8.29 -10.23 7.85
CA GLN A 82 -7.85 -10.80 9.12
C GLN A 82 -6.34 -10.61 9.32
N ILE A 83 -5.52 -10.88 8.30
CA ILE A 83 -4.07 -10.58 8.32
C ILE A 83 -3.81 -9.09 8.59
N ALA A 84 -4.54 -8.19 7.92
CA ALA A 84 -4.38 -6.74 8.08
C ALA A 84 -4.88 -6.20 9.44
N LYS A 85 -5.74 -6.95 10.15
CA LYS A 85 -6.12 -6.65 11.55
C LYS A 85 -5.07 -7.16 12.53
N LEU A 86 -4.43 -8.29 12.21
CA LEU A 86 -3.42 -8.91 13.07
C LEU A 86 -2.04 -8.25 12.92
N HIS A 87 -1.73 -7.70 11.74
CA HIS A 87 -0.42 -7.14 11.43
C HIS A 87 -0.55 -5.74 10.82
N ASP A 88 -0.36 -4.72 11.64
CA ASP A 88 -0.37 -3.33 11.17
C ASP A 88 0.78 -3.06 10.19
N SER A 89 1.92 -3.75 10.35
CA SER A 89 3.08 -3.72 9.44
C SER A 89 2.73 -4.05 7.98
N TYR A 90 1.69 -4.85 7.74
CA TYR A 90 1.17 -5.15 6.41
C TYR A 90 0.53 -3.93 5.72
N GLN A 91 -0.05 -3.01 6.48
CA GLN A 91 -0.60 -1.75 5.96
C GLN A 91 0.51 -0.74 5.68
N TRP A 92 1.46 -0.62 6.62
CA TRP A 92 2.62 0.25 6.48
C TRP A 92 3.46 -0.12 5.25
N GLN A 93 3.69 -1.40 4.97
CA GLN A 93 4.38 -1.84 3.76
C GLN A 93 3.78 -1.24 2.46
N LYS A 94 2.46 -1.03 2.40
CA LYS A 94 1.80 -0.52 1.18
C LYS A 94 2.13 0.96 0.93
N LEU A 95 2.36 1.74 1.99
CA LEU A 95 2.79 3.13 1.91
C LEU A 95 4.19 3.28 1.29
N PHE A 96 5.06 2.28 1.47
CA PHE A 96 6.40 2.28 0.88
C PHE A 96 6.35 2.40 -0.64
N TRP A 97 5.45 1.63 -1.27
CA TRP A 97 5.30 1.61 -2.73
C TRP A 97 4.73 2.92 -3.27
N VAL A 98 3.90 3.62 -2.49
CA VAL A 98 3.43 4.97 -2.83
C VAL A 98 4.58 5.96 -2.75
N GLY A 99 5.40 5.89 -1.69
CA GLY A 99 6.62 6.71 -1.55
C GLY A 99 7.64 6.47 -2.67
N LEU A 100 7.78 5.21 -3.12
CA LEU A 100 8.64 4.86 -4.24
C LEU A 100 8.16 5.48 -5.57
N GLY A 101 6.84 5.66 -5.74
CA GLY A 101 6.27 6.35 -6.91
C GLY A 101 6.43 7.88 -6.87
N LEU A 102 6.51 8.47 -5.68
CA LEU A 102 6.75 9.90 -5.48
C LEU A 102 8.22 10.29 -5.75
N TRP A 103 9.16 9.39 -5.47
CA TRP A 103 10.60 9.63 -5.61
C TRP A 103 11.02 10.04 -7.04
N PRO A 104 10.61 9.37 -8.13
CA PRO A 104 10.96 9.79 -9.50
C PRO A 104 10.61 11.24 -9.80
N TYR A 105 9.50 11.76 -9.26
CA TYR A 105 9.09 13.16 -9.43
C TYR A 105 10.01 14.14 -8.70
N ALA A 106 10.61 13.70 -7.58
CA ALA A 106 11.65 14.45 -6.86
C ALA A 106 12.95 14.58 -7.65
N VAL A 107 13.31 13.53 -8.38
CA VAL A 107 14.61 13.44 -9.08
C VAL A 107 14.52 13.96 -10.52
N ALA A 108 13.38 13.81 -11.19
CA ALA A 108 13.20 14.16 -12.61
C ALA A 108 13.00 15.67 -12.90
N GLY A 109 13.34 16.57 -11.97
CA GLY A 109 13.39 18.01 -12.24
C GLY A 109 12.05 18.77 -12.14
N GLY A 110 10.95 18.10 -11.78
CA GLY A 110 9.65 18.76 -11.52
C GLY A 110 9.57 19.50 -10.18
N GLY A 111 10.59 19.35 -9.32
CA GLY A 111 10.80 20.01 -8.02
C GLY A 111 9.67 19.74 -7.01
N LEU A 112 9.89 18.91 -6.00
CA LEU A 112 8.87 18.69 -4.97
C LEU A 112 8.69 19.92 -4.06
N ARG A 113 7.44 20.28 -3.78
CA ARG A 113 7.09 21.29 -2.76
C ARG A 113 7.46 20.77 -1.37
N THR A 114 7.57 21.65 -0.39
CA THR A 114 7.91 21.25 0.99
C THR A 114 6.92 20.22 1.55
N GLY A 115 5.62 20.35 1.23
CA GLY A 115 4.60 19.37 1.61
C GLY A 115 4.81 17.99 0.98
N GLU A 116 5.10 17.95 -0.32
CA GLU A 116 5.35 16.71 -1.05
C GLU A 116 6.65 16.00 -0.59
N TRP A 117 7.68 16.75 -0.18
CA TRP A 117 8.89 16.21 0.45
C TRP A 117 8.61 15.52 1.78
N VAL A 118 7.83 16.17 2.65
CA VAL A 118 7.43 15.61 3.93
C VAL A 118 6.61 14.33 3.72
N LEU A 119 5.67 14.33 2.78
CA LEU A 119 4.89 13.14 2.43
C LEU A 119 5.76 12.00 1.89
N THR A 120 6.72 12.32 1.02
CA THR A 120 7.66 11.34 0.46
C THR A 120 8.50 10.70 1.56
N ALA A 121 9.01 11.50 2.49
CA ALA A 121 9.78 11.02 3.65
C ALA A 121 8.94 10.11 4.55
N ILE A 122 7.71 10.51 4.89
CA ILE A 122 6.78 9.70 5.71
C ILE A 122 6.47 8.37 5.02
N CYS A 123 6.17 8.39 3.72
CA CYS A 123 5.84 7.18 2.96
C CYS A 123 7.03 6.22 2.86
N LEU A 124 8.23 6.73 2.60
CA LEU A 124 9.44 5.91 2.47
C LEU A 124 9.93 5.37 3.81
N ILE A 125 10.01 6.22 4.84
CA ILE A 125 10.53 5.82 6.16
C ILE A 125 9.51 4.93 6.88
N GLY A 126 8.26 5.39 7.00
CA GLY A 126 7.19 4.63 7.65
C GLY A 126 6.86 3.35 6.88
N GLY A 127 6.81 3.44 5.55
CA GLY A 127 6.56 2.27 4.72
C GLY A 127 7.72 1.29 4.69
N GLY A 128 8.96 1.78 4.69
CA GLY A 128 10.17 0.95 4.72
C GLY A 128 10.28 0.17 6.04
N ALA A 129 9.99 0.82 7.17
CA ALA A 129 9.91 0.14 8.46
C ALA A 129 8.84 -0.96 8.45
N GLY A 130 7.65 -0.68 7.92
CA GLY A 130 6.58 -1.67 7.75
C GLY A 130 6.99 -2.86 6.87
N LEU A 131 7.66 -2.59 5.73
CA LEU A 131 8.18 -3.61 4.82
C LEU A 131 9.22 -4.50 5.49
N LEU A 132 10.15 -3.91 6.26
CA LEU A 132 11.20 -4.66 6.97
C LEU A 132 10.60 -5.56 8.05
N ILE A 133 9.68 -5.02 8.86
CA ILE A 133 8.98 -5.79 9.90
C ILE A 133 8.18 -6.93 9.28
N TRP A 134 7.45 -6.66 8.18
CA TRP A 134 6.68 -7.67 7.47
C TRP A 134 7.56 -8.76 6.85
N ARG A 135 8.71 -8.39 6.26
CA ARG A 135 9.69 -9.36 5.76
C ARG A 135 10.24 -10.22 6.89
N ARG A 136 10.51 -9.66 8.07
CA ARG A 136 10.97 -10.41 9.24
C ARG A 136 9.91 -11.39 9.76
N ILE A 137 8.64 -10.99 9.77
CA ILE A 137 7.53 -11.86 10.19
C ILE A 137 7.31 -13.01 9.19
N ASN A 138 7.40 -12.73 7.89
CA ASN A 138 7.30 -13.78 6.87
C ASN A 138 8.54 -14.67 6.76
N ALA A 139 9.73 -14.15 7.09
CA ALA A 139 10.96 -14.93 7.11
C ALA A 139 11.13 -15.74 8.41
N ALA A 140 10.36 -15.45 9.45
CA ALA A 140 10.33 -16.26 10.65
C ALA A 140 9.75 -17.64 10.29
N PRO A 141 10.47 -18.74 10.56
CA PRO A 141 9.93 -20.07 10.38
C PRO A 141 8.63 -20.20 11.16
N PRO A 142 7.58 -20.83 10.60
CA PRO A 142 6.36 -21.05 11.35
C PRO A 142 6.71 -21.81 12.64
N ALA A 143 6.26 -21.30 13.79
CA ALA A 143 6.50 -21.88 15.12
C ALA A 143 6.45 -23.43 15.23
N PRO A 144 5.57 -24.16 14.50
CA PRO A 144 5.63 -25.63 14.49
C PRO A 144 6.93 -26.22 13.91
N GLN A 145 7.58 -25.58 12.94
CA GLN A 145 8.85 -26.03 12.37
C GLN A 145 10.03 -25.78 13.31
N LEU A 146 9.99 -24.72 14.13
CA LEU A 146 11.03 -24.45 15.13
C LEU A 146 11.03 -25.51 16.24
N LYS A 147 9.84 -25.92 16.72
CA LYS A 147 9.73 -27.05 17.66
C LYS A 147 10.21 -28.36 17.04
N ALA A 148 9.84 -28.65 15.80
CA ALA A 148 10.28 -29.87 15.11
C ALA A 148 11.81 -29.89 14.85
N GLN A 149 12.42 -28.76 14.51
CA GLN A 149 13.87 -28.66 14.29
C GLN A 149 14.68 -28.74 15.59
N VAL A 150 14.16 -28.23 16.70
CA VAL A 150 14.80 -28.36 18.02
C VAL A 150 14.70 -29.80 18.52
N LEU A 151 13.54 -30.45 18.36
CA LEU A 151 13.35 -31.87 18.72
C LEU A 151 14.15 -32.83 17.83
N ALA A 152 14.45 -32.48 16.58
CA ALA A 152 15.27 -33.30 15.68
C ALA A 152 16.79 -33.16 15.92
N LYS A 153 17.20 -32.20 16.76
CA LYS A 153 18.61 -31.94 17.11
C LYS A 153 18.99 -32.40 18.53
N SER A 154 18.04 -32.91 19.30
CA SER A 154 18.21 -33.50 20.64
C SER A 154 18.19 -35.01 20.55
#